data_AF-A0A0H2VF27-F1
#
_entry.id   AF-A0A0H2VF27-F1
#
_cell.length_a   1.000
_cell.length_b   1.000
_cell.length_c   1.000
_cell.angle_alpha   90.00
_cell.angle_beta   90.00
_cell.angle_gamma   90.00
#
_symmetry.space_group_name_H-M   'P 1'
#
loop_
_entity.id
_entity.type
_entity.pdbx_description
1 polymer ?
#
loop_
_entity_poly.entity_id
_entity_poly.type
_entity_poly.pdbx_seq_one_letter_code
_entity_poly.pdbx_strand_id
1 'polypeptide(L)'
;MGLVMDENALGFASYWRNSLADAESGKGSFERKDAKNFTHWHGIAAGRLDEAIVSKFFEGEKDDVETVDVVLRPKVYFRLLQHGKDRSAGAPDIVTPLVTPALLSREGFLYPTPATSIPRDLLEPLPKGAFSIGEIGQYDKYKTIHTSFSINFDDSIDKTAETDEEREARYAALQQEWRQYLDDSERLLKNVAGDWIKNPEQYELAEHGYIVKTAQSGGASFHILSLYDHLLVCKKDVPLFNRFASREVHAAESLLAPGAKFSDRLGHSGDKFPLAKAQRDALSHFLDARHGDILAVNGPPGTGKTTLVLSIIATQWARAALEKSEPPVIIATSTNNQAVTNIIEAFGKDFSQGTGAMAGRWLPELKSFGAYFPSSTRKAEAAKKYQTEDFFNQVESKEYVEDALLFYLEKAKAAFPEKECSSPEKVIELLHGQLVAKSEQLKRLNATWQTLSQVRAARELIANDIEQYLDNLNKLLSGQEQKVTLLKSAKTEWKKYRAGESLIYSLFSWLPAVRSKRQYQIQLFLEDKLGALIAGNQWSDPETIERNIDGLLNSAEREQTTYRQQIDSAHEIVLKEQQAVQEWQRL
;
A
#
# COMPACT_ATOMS: atom_id res chain seq x y z
N MET A 1 5.63 2.66 33.97
CA MET A 1 5.32 1.25 33.69
C MET A 1 5.10 1.14 32.20
N GLY A 2 6.04 0.56 31.46
CA GLY A 2 5.87 0.38 30.01
C GLY A 2 4.79 -0.66 29.74
N LEU A 3 4.01 -0.45 28.68
CA LEU A 3 3.04 -1.44 28.21
C LEU A 3 3.80 -2.73 27.85
N VAL A 4 3.26 -3.87 28.28
CA VAL A 4 3.78 -5.22 28.01
C VAL A 4 3.02 -5.79 26.82
N MET A 5 3.71 -6.53 25.95
CA MET A 5 3.12 -7.19 24.79
C MET A 5 1.97 -8.14 25.19
N ASP A 6 0.93 -8.20 24.37
CA ASP A 6 -0.22 -9.10 24.56
C ASP A 6 0.20 -10.58 24.62
N GLU A 7 -0.48 -11.38 25.45
CA GLU A 7 -0.16 -12.81 25.62
C GLU A 7 -0.37 -13.61 24.33
N ASN A 8 -1.37 -13.28 23.50
CA ASN A 8 -1.54 -13.96 22.23
C ASN A 8 -0.41 -13.62 21.26
N ALA A 9 0.03 -12.35 21.24
CA ALA A 9 1.16 -11.93 20.43
C ALA A 9 2.44 -12.67 20.82
N LEU A 10 2.72 -12.82 22.12
CA LEU A 10 3.85 -13.65 22.60
C LEU A 10 3.71 -15.12 22.20
N GLY A 11 2.49 -15.68 22.27
CA GLY A 11 2.19 -17.03 21.78
C GLY A 11 2.49 -17.20 20.30
N PHE A 12 2.08 -16.23 19.45
CA PHE A 12 2.39 -16.24 18.03
C PHE A 12 3.88 -16.01 17.74
N ALA A 13 4.56 -15.15 18.49
CA ALA A 13 6.01 -14.98 18.37
C ALA A 13 6.74 -16.31 18.60
N SER A 14 6.39 -17.05 19.66
CA SER A 14 6.94 -18.37 19.93
C SER A 14 6.61 -19.38 18.82
N TYR A 15 5.36 -19.41 18.38
CA TYR A 15 4.92 -20.32 17.32
C TYR A 15 5.61 -20.05 15.98
N TRP A 16 5.68 -18.79 15.53
CA TRP A 16 6.33 -18.41 14.27
C TRP A 16 7.85 -18.60 14.33
N ARG A 17 8.48 -18.30 15.48
CA ARG A 17 9.90 -18.57 15.72
C ARG A 17 10.22 -20.05 15.54
N ASN A 18 9.45 -20.93 16.18
CA ASN A 18 9.67 -22.37 16.07
C ASN A 18 9.33 -22.88 14.66
N SER A 19 8.24 -22.40 14.06
CA SER A 19 7.86 -22.76 12.69
C SER A 19 8.95 -22.39 11.66
N LEU A 20 9.60 -21.24 11.85
CA LEU A 20 10.69 -20.80 10.98
C LEU A 20 11.94 -21.69 11.16
N ALA A 21 12.31 -22.00 12.41
CA ALA A 21 13.43 -22.91 12.69
C ALA A 21 13.16 -24.32 12.15
N ASP A 22 11.93 -24.80 12.30
CA ASP A 22 11.46 -26.09 11.80
C ASP A 22 11.55 -26.16 10.27
N ALA A 23 11.20 -25.08 9.57
CA ALA A 23 11.30 -25.01 8.11
C ALA A 23 12.75 -25.17 7.60
N GLU A 24 13.76 -24.78 8.38
CA GLU A 24 15.18 -24.94 8.04
C GLU A 24 15.70 -26.37 8.22
N SER A 25 15.03 -27.19 9.04
CA SER A 25 15.39 -28.61 9.20
C SER A 25 15.14 -29.45 7.94
N GLY A 26 14.52 -28.85 6.93
CA GLY A 26 14.17 -29.50 5.68
C GLY A 26 13.01 -30.48 5.85
N LYS A 27 12.84 -31.35 4.84
CA LYS A 27 11.81 -32.39 4.82
C LYS A 27 12.44 -33.77 4.86
N GLY A 28 11.88 -34.69 5.61
CA GLY A 28 12.34 -36.07 5.74
C GLY A 28 11.43 -37.11 5.12
N SER A 29 10.14 -36.80 4.94
CA SER A 29 9.12 -37.68 4.36
C SER A 29 8.85 -37.37 2.88
N PHE A 30 8.85 -38.40 2.03
CA PHE A 30 8.66 -38.24 0.58
C PHE A 30 7.76 -39.32 -0.03
N GLU A 31 7.09 -38.96 -1.12
CA GLU A 31 6.43 -39.91 -2.02
C GLU A 31 7.43 -40.45 -3.07
N ARG A 32 7.16 -41.61 -3.67
CA ARG A 32 8.06 -42.17 -4.71
C ARG A 32 8.29 -41.22 -5.90
N LYS A 33 7.31 -40.37 -6.22
CA LYS A 33 7.43 -39.39 -7.31
C LYS A 33 8.47 -38.30 -7.02
N ASP A 34 8.69 -37.98 -5.74
CA ASP A 34 9.62 -36.92 -5.32
C ASP A 34 11.08 -37.34 -5.54
N ALA A 35 11.36 -38.65 -5.46
CA ALA A 35 12.70 -39.20 -5.68
C ALA A 35 13.27 -38.92 -7.07
N LYS A 36 12.43 -38.60 -8.06
CA LYS A 36 12.87 -38.22 -9.42
C LYS A 36 13.75 -36.97 -9.43
N ASN A 37 13.60 -36.11 -8.42
CA ASN A 37 14.37 -34.87 -8.29
C ASN A 37 15.69 -35.09 -7.52
N PHE A 38 15.93 -36.29 -7.01
CA PHE A 38 17.12 -36.60 -6.23
C PHE A 38 18.16 -37.33 -7.08
N THR A 39 19.43 -37.00 -6.87
CA THR A 39 20.52 -37.75 -7.48
C THR A 39 20.92 -38.87 -6.54
N HIS A 40 20.96 -40.10 -7.05
CA HIS A 40 21.41 -41.26 -6.29
C HIS A 40 22.89 -41.10 -5.97
N TRP A 41 23.23 -41.29 -4.70
CA TRP A 41 24.59 -41.17 -4.20
C TRP A 41 25.04 -42.53 -3.65
N HIS A 42 25.91 -43.18 -4.41
CA HIS A 42 26.55 -44.43 -4.04
C HIS A 42 27.92 -44.16 -3.40
N GLY A 43 28.42 -45.11 -2.61
CA GLY A 43 29.76 -44.97 -2.01
C GLY A 43 29.84 -43.90 -0.92
N ILE A 44 28.78 -43.74 -0.12
CA ILE A 44 28.66 -42.72 0.95
C ILE A 44 29.90 -42.67 1.87
N ALA A 45 30.53 -43.81 2.14
CA ALA A 45 31.72 -43.90 2.98
C ALA A 45 32.96 -43.17 2.41
N ALA A 46 32.98 -42.85 1.12
CA ALA A 46 34.12 -42.21 0.46
C ALA A 46 34.16 -40.69 0.61
N GLY A 47 33.02 -40.03 0.87
CA GLY A 47 32.95 -38.56 0.97
C GLY A 47 33.26 -37.81 -0.32
N ARG A 48 33.25 -38.52 -1.46
CA ARG A 48 33.54 -38.00 -2.78
C ARG A 48 32.52 -38.50 -3.79
N LEU A 49 32.08 -37.62 -4.68
CA LEU A 49 31.18 -37.93 -5.79
C LEU A 49 31.95 -38.30 -7.06
N ASP A 50 31.30 -39.05 -7.94
CA ASP A 50 31.82 -39.32 -9.28
C ASP A 50 31.78 -38.08 -10.17
N GLU A 51 32.68 -38.06 -11.16
CA GLU A 51 32.87 -36.94 -12.07
C GLU A 51 31.60 -36.58 -12.86
N ALA A 52 30.72 -37.56 -13.14
CA ALA A 52 29.48 -37.31 -13.87
C ALA A 52 28.47 -36.53 -13.01
N ILE A 53 28.33 -36.87 -11.73
CA ILE A 53 27.50 -36.09 -10.79
C ILE A 53 28.08 -34.69 -10.57
N VAL A 54 29.40 -34.58 -10.39
CA VAL A 54 30.08 -33.28 -10.23
C VAL A 54 29.82 -32.38 -11.44
N SER A 55 30.06 -32.89 -12.65
CA SER A 55 29.83 -32.14 -13.90
C SER A 55 28.38 -31.64 -14.01
N LYS A 56 27.41 -32.49 -13.67
CA LYS A 56 25.99 -32.12 -13.65
C LYS A 56 25.70 -31.00 -12.65
N PHE A 57 26.33 -31.02 -11.48
CA PHE A 57 26.06 -30.05 -10.42
C PHE A 57 26.73 -28.69 -10.68
N PHE A 58 27.82 -28.65 -11.44
CA PHE A 58 28.48 -27.41 -11.87
C PHE A 58 28.00 -26.88 -13.23
N GLU A 59 27.02 -27.53 -13.87
CA GLU A 59 26.45 -27.05 -15.13
C GLU A 59 25.88 -25.63 -14.99
N GLY A 60 26.37 -24.70 -15.81
CA GLY A 60 25.97 -23.28 -15.81
C GLY A 60 26.67 -22.39 -14.78
N GLU A 61 27.50 -22.95 -13.88
CA GLU A 61 28.35 -22.18 -12.98
C GLU A 61 29.58 -21.65 -13.71
N LYS A 62 30.07 -20.47 -13.32
CA LYS A 62 31.30 -19.90 -13.90
C LYS A 62 32.53 -20.69 -13.45
N ASP A 63 33.61 -20.64 -14.24
CA ASP A 63 34.85 -21.39 -13.96
C ASP A 63 35.53 -20.99 -12.65
N ASP A 64 35.34 -19.74 -12.19
CA ASP A 64 35.85 -19.22 -10.91
C ASP A 64 35.04 -19.67 -9.68
N VAL A 65 33.89 -20.34 -9.87
CA VAL A 65 33.12 -20.92 -8.78
C VAL A 65 33.73 -22.26 -8.37
N GLU A 66 34.32 -22.33 -7.18
CA GLU A 66 34.99 -23.54 -6.69
C GLU A 66 34.05 -24.58 -6.05
N THR A 67 32.92 -24.12 -5.52
CA THR A 67 31.97 -24.95 -4.78
C THR A 67 30.52 -24.63 -5.13
N VAL A 68 29.64 -25.62 -4.97
CA VAL A 68 28.18 -25.44 -5.04
C VAL A 68 27.51 -25.98 -3.79
N ASP A 69 26.40 -25.36 -3.38
CA ASP A 69 25.61 -25.83 -2.24
C ASP A 69 24.84 -27.10 -2.57
N VAL A 70 24.93 -28.09 -1.68
CA VAL A 70 24.22 -29.37 -1.79
C VAL A 70 23.59 -29.77 -0.46
N VAL A 71 22.59 -30.64 -0.52
CA VAL A 71 21.98 -31.27 0.65
C VAL A 71 22.20 -32.77 0.59
N LEU A 72 22.81 -33.31 1.63
CA LEU A 72 23.14 -34.72 1.78
C LEU A 72 22.03 -35.44 2.57
N ARG A 73 21.65 -36.63 2.09
CA ARG A 73 20.69 -37.53 2.73
C ARG A 73 21.32 -38.93 2.79
N PRO A 74 22.20 -39.19 3.77
CA PRO A 74 23.03 -40.39 3.79
C PRO A 74 22.27 -41.67 4.17
N LYS A 75 21.04 -41.58 4.67
CA LYS A 75 20.19 -42.72 5.00
C LYS A 75 18.85 -42.57 4.30
N VAL A 76 18.45 -43.58 3.55
CA VAL A 76 17.19 -43.60 2.79
C VAL A 76 16.48 -44.91 3.12
N TYR A 77 15.23 -44.82 3.54
CA TYR A 77 14.41 -45.98 3.88
C TYR A 77 13.20 -46.02 2.95
N PHE A 78 13.00 -47.15 2.27
CA PHE A 78 11.85 -47.37 1.40
C PHE A 78 10.79 -48.18 2.11
N ARG A 79 9.53 -47.75 1.97
CA ARG A 79 8.39 -48.49 2.49
C ARG A 79 8.21 -49.81 1.74
N LEU A 80 8.09 -50.90 2.49
CA LEU A 80 7.85 -52.25 1.99
C LEU A 80 6.46 -52.37 1.38
N LEU A 81 6.38 -53.11 0.27
CA LEU A 81 5.10 -53.49 -0.33
C LEU A 81 4.46 -54.62 0.48
N GLN A 82 3.15 -54.55 0.71
CA GLN A 82 2.42 -55.66 1.32
C GLN A 82 1.65 -56.42 0.23
N HIS A 83 1.94 -57.71 0.04
CA HIS A 83 1.36 -58.53 -1.03
C HIS A 83 1.47 -57.88 -2.43
N GLY A 84 2.57 -57.17 -2.70
CA GLY A 84 2.83 -56.51 -3.99
C GLY A 84 2.02 -55.23 -4.23
N LYS A 85 1.32 -54.68 -3.22
CA LYS A 85 0.58 -53.41 -3.32
C LYS A 85 1.09 -52.39 -2.29
N ASP A 86 1.03 -51.12 -2.66
CA ASP A 86 1.29 -50.00 -1.76
C ASP A 86 0.16 -49.88 -0.71
N ARG A 87 0.52 -49.56 0.54
CA ARG A 87 -0.46 -49.16 1.56
C ARG A 87 -0.85 -47.69 1.36
N SER A 88 -2.14 -47.39 1.44
CA SER A 88 -2.67 -46.04 1.20
C SER A 88 -2.78 -45.16 2.45
N ALA A 89 -2.49 -45.66 3.66
CA ALA A 89 -2.73 -44.92 4.91
C ALA A 89 -1.45 -44.56 5.69
N GLY A 90 -1.25 -43.26 5.92
CA GLY A 90 -0.49 -42.65 7.03
C GLY A 90 1.04 -42.58 6.90
N ALA A 91 1.69 -43.58 6.30
CA ALA A 91 3.16 -43.67 6.29
C ALA A 91 3.77 -43.28 4.92
N PRO A 92 4.84 -42.47 4.87
CA PRO A 92 5.47 -42.02 3.62
C PRO A 92 6.16 -43.16 2.86
N ASP A 93 6.30 -43.02 1.54
CA ASP A 93 6.97 -44.04 0.72
C ASP A 93 8.48 -44.09 0.97
N ILE A 94 9.07 -42.94 1.27
CA ILE A 94 10.50 -42.76 1.47
C ILE A 94 10.71 -41.93 2.73
N VAL A 95 11.61 -42.38 3.60
CA VAL A 95 12.05 -41.67 4.80
C VAL A 95 13.54 -41.41 4.70
N THR A 96 13.94 -40.15 4.83
CA THR A 96 15.34 -39.73 4.91
C THR A 96 15.54 -38.99 6.23
N PRO A 97 16.01 -39.66 7.28
CA PRO A 97 15.97 -39.11 8.62
C PRO A 97 17.11 -38.14 8.91
N LEU A 98 18.11 -38.05 8.02
CA LEU A 98 19.25 -37.15 8.15
C LEU A 98 19.29 -36.19 6.96
N VAL A 99 19.44 -34.91 7.26
CA VAL A 99 19.59 -33.83 6.30
C VAL A 99 20.79 -32.99 6.69
N THR A 100 21.79 -32.94 5.81
CA THR A 100 23.02 -32.18 6.05
C THR A 100 23.28 -31.22 4.89
N PRO A 101 23.18 -29.91 5.10
CA PRO A 101 23.71 -28.93 4.15
C PRO A 101 25.22 -29.10 4.05
N ALA A 102 25.76 -29.05 2.83
CA ALA A 102 27.17 -29.23 2.55
C ALA A 102 27.60 -28.43 1.31
N LEU A 103 28.90 -28.24 1.14
CA LEU A 103 29.49 -27.75 -0.11
C LEU A 103 30.04 -28.94 -0.91
N LEU A 104 29.85 -28.90 -2.23
CA LEU A 104 30.48 -29.81 -3.18
C LEU A 104 31.57 -29.06 -3.94
N SER A 105 32.82 -29.53 -3.88
CA SER A 105 33.92 -28.95 -4.67
C SER A 105 34.02 -29.54 -6.08
N ARG A 106 34.72 -28.84 -6.97
CA ARG A 106 35.03 -29.34 -8.33
C ARG A 106 35.85 -30.65 -8.35
N GLU A 107 36.61 -30.94 -7.29
CA GLU A 107 37.33 -32.23 -7.14
C GLU A 107 36.38 -33.39 -6.73
N GLY A 108 35.13 -33.06 -6.39
CA GLY A 108 34.07 -33.98 -5.99
C GLY A 108 33.95 -34.21 -4.48
N PHE A 109 34.74 -33.52 -3.65
CA PHE A 109 34.69 -33.67 -2.18
C PHE A 109 33.49 -32.95 -1.58
N LEU A 110 32.95 -33.56 -0.52
CA LEU A 110 31.81 -33.05 0.24
C LEU A 110 32.27 -32.45 1.57
N TYR A 111 31.86 -31.21 1.82
CA TYR A 111 32.18 -30.45 3.02
C TYR A 111 30.89 -30.19 3.83
N PRO A 112 30.50 -31.08 4.76
CA PRO A 112 29.29 -30.92 5.55
C PRO A 112 29.41 -29.72 6.49
N THR A 113 28.32 -28.98 6.61
CA THR A 113 28.17 -27.87 7.55
C THR A 113 27.75 -28.38 8.94
N PRO A 114 27.86 -27.58 10.01
CA PRO A 114 27.41 -27.99 11.35
C PRO A 114 25.87 -28.06 11.48
N ALA A 115 25.13 -27.86 10.39
CA ALA A 115 23.66 -27.85 10.36
C ALA A 115 23.05 -29.23 10.02
N THR A 116 23.77 -30.33 10.28
CA THR A 116 23.19 -31.68 10.18
C THR A 116 21.96 -31.77 11.09
N SER A 117 20.81 -32.19 10.58
CA SER A 117 19.55 -32.19 11.33
C SER A 117 18.70 -33.43 11.04
N ILE A 118 17.71 -33.67 11.92
CA ILE A 118 16.61 -34.59 11.66
C ILE A 118 15.39 -33.72 11.33
N PRO A 119 14.79 -33.89 10.16
CA PRO A 119 13.66 -33.07 9.72
C PRO A 119 12.49 -33.08 10.70
N ARG A 120 11.91 -31.90 10.96
CA ARG A 120 10.80 -31.70 11.89
C ARG A 120 9.57 -32.55 11.56
N ASP A 121 9.32 -32.82 10.29
CA ASP A 121 8.17 -33.60 9.81
C ASP A 121 8.24 -35.08 10.21
N LEU A 122 9.36 -35.53 10.80
CA LEU A 122 9.55 -36.88 11.33
C LEU A 122 9.54 -36.92 12.87
N LEU A 123 9.37 -35.78 13.56
CA LEU A 123 9.53 -35.68 15.01
C LEU A 123 8.22 -35.28 15.70
N GLU A 124 7.81 -36.03 16.72
CA GLU A 124 6.67 -35.68 17.56
C GLU A 124 6.95 -34.38 18.36
N PRO A 125 5.94 -33.52 18.59
CA PRO A 125 4.53 -33.72 18.31
C PRO A 125 4.13 -33.46 16.83
N LEU A 126 3.31 -34.34 16.26
CA LEU A 126 2.73 -34.24 14.91
C LEU A 126 1.18 -34.38 14.95
N PRO A 127 0.46 -34.02 13.86
CA PRO A 127 -0.97 -34.31 13.77
C PRO A 127 -1.28 -35.78 14.02
N LYS A 128 -2.39 -36.07 14.72
CA LYS A 128 -2.76 -37.43 15.11
C LYS A 128 -2.79 -38.38 13.90
N GLY A 129 -1.99 -39.44 13.95
CA GLY A 129 -1.88 -40.45 12.90
C GLY A 129 -0.82 -40.15 11.83
N ALA A 130 -0.03 -39.09 11.98
CA ALA A 130 1.17 -38.85 11.18
C ALA A 130 2.28 -39.85 11.54
N PHE A 131 3.20 -40.05 10.60
CA PHE A 131 4.38 -40.90 10.79
C PHE A 131 5.50 -40.12 11.50
N SER A 132 6.10 -40.72 12.53
CA SER A 132 7.22 -40.17 13.29
C SER A 132 8.29 -41.22 13.54
N ILE A 133 9.54 -40.79 13.70
CA ILE A 133 10.67 -41.64 14.08
C ILE A 133 11.26 -41.30 15.46
N GLY A 134 10.89 -40.17 16.05
CA GLY A 134 11.42 -39.67 17.31
C GLY A 134 10.67 -38.45 17.84
N GLU A 135 11.21 -37.78 18.86
CA GLU A 135 10.61 -36.59 19.49
C GLU A 135 11.49 -35.34 19.33
N ILE A 136 10.89 -34.18 19.06
CA ILE A 136 11.62 -32.90 18.92
C ILE A 136 12.35 -32.52 20.21
N GLY A 137 11.74 -32.81 21.37
CA GLY A 137 12.36 -32.54 22.67
C GLY A 137 13.62 -33.37 22.94
N GLN A 138 13.76 -34.56 22.33
CA GLN A 138 15.00 -35.35 22.39
C GLN A 138 16.06 -34.77 21.45
N TYR A 139 15.66 -34.39 20.23
CA TYR A 139 16.52 -33.71 19.27
C TYR A 139 17.12 -32.42 19.84
N ASP A 140 16.30 -31.55 20.43
CA ASP A 140 16.74 -30.27 21.00
C ASP A 140 17.74 -30.49 22.15
N LYS A 141 17.46 -31.45 23.04
CA LYS A 141 18.38 -31.81 24.14
C LYS A 141 19.72 -32.30 23.61
N TYR A 142 19.72 -33.13 22.57
CA TYR A 142 20.95 -33.63 21.96
C TYR A 142 21.76 -32.48 21.36
N LYS A 143 21.13 -31.62 20.55
CA LYS A 143 21.75 -30.45 19.91
C LYS A 143 22.24 -29.38 20.87
N THR A 144 21.65 -29.31 22.07
CA THR A 144 22.10 -28.40 23.13
C THR A 144 23.48 -28.79 23.67
N ILE A 145 23.80 -30.08 23.71
CA ILE A 145 25.03 -30.61 24.35
C ILE A 145 26.08 -31.02 23.32
N HIS A 146 25.67 -31.29 22.08
CA HIS A 146 26.53 -31.78 21.01
C HIS A 146 26.46 -30.86 19.79
N THR A 147 27.58 -30.21 19.47
CA THR A 147 27.76 -29.50 18.21
C THR A 147 28.01 -30.52 17.10
N SER A 148 27.32 -30.37 15.96
CA SER A 148 27.54 -31.28 14.84
C SER A 148 28.89 -31.05 14.20
N PHE A 149 29.51 -32.14 13.79
CA PHE A 149 30.79 -32.09 13.11
C PHE A 149 30.64 -31.41 11.72
N SER A 150 31.64 -30.62 11.35
CA SER A 150 31.68 -29.93 10.06
C SER A 150 33.09 -29.96 9.48
N ILE A 151 33.18 -29.92 8.16
CA ILE A 151 34.45 -29.82 7.44
C ILE A 151 34.51 -28.43 6.80
N ASN A 152 35.57 -27.68 7.10
CA ASN A 152 35.76 -26.37 6.52
C ASN A 152 36.36 -26.49 5.12
N PHE A 153 35.79 -25.78 4.16
CA PHE A 153 36.41 -25.58 2.87
C PHE A 153 37.44 -24.45 2.98
N ASP A 154 38.69 -24.75 2.65
CA ASP A 154 39.78 -23.77 2.60
C ASP A 154 40.01 -23.32 1.16
N ASP A 155 39.59 -22.08 0.86
CA ASP A 155 39.71 -21.44 -0.44
C ASP A 155 41.08 -20.77 -0.66
N SER A 156 41.95 -20.77 0.36
CA SER A 156 43.30 -20.19 0.29
C SER A 156 44.36 -21.16 -0.25
N ILE A 157 44.03 -22.44 -0.39
CA ILE A 157 44.93 -23.48 -0.89
C ILE A 157 45.07 -23.35 -2.42
N ASP A 158 46.27 -22.99 -2.88
CA ASP A 158 46.61 -23.03 -4.31
C ASP A 158 46.83 -24.48 -4.77
N LYS A 159 45.76 -25.07 -5.29
CA LYS A 159 45.74 -26.46 -5.81
C LYS A 159 46.67 -26.65 -7.03
N THR A 160 47.12 -25.58 -7.67
CA THR A 160 48.03 -25.65 -8.84
C THR A 160 49.50 -25.71 -8.45
N ALA A 161 49.83 -25.33 -7.21
CA ALA A 161 51.17 -25.34 -6.66
C ALA A 161 51.44 -26.55 -5.71
N GLU A 162 50.41 -27.37 -5.44
CA GLU A 162 50.46 -28.53 -4.54
C GLU A 162 51.28 -29.69 -5.14
N THR A 163 52.15 -30.31 -4.35
CA THR A 163 52.85 -31.54 -4.73
C THR A 163 51.94 -32.76 -4.66
N ASP A 164 52.29 -33.84 -5.36
CA ASP A 164 51.50 -35.09 -5.32
C ASP A 164 51.37 -35.64 -3.89
N GLU A 165 52.42 -35.52 -3.07
CA GLU A 165 52.46 -35.96 -1.67
C GLU A 165 51.54 -35.13 -0.76
N GLU A 166 51.53 -33.80 -0.93
CA GLU A 166 50.64 -32.88 -0.21
C GLU A 166 49.17 -33.14 -0.58
N ARG A 167 48.89 -33.39 -1.87
CA ARG A 167 47.55 -33.73 -2.35
C ARG A 167 47.04 -35.04 -1.76
N GLU A 168 47.88 -36.08 -1.73
CA GLU A 168 47.51 -37.36 -1.11
C GLU A 168 47.26 -37.21 0.39
N ALA A 169 48.08 -36.43 1.09
CA ALA A 169 47.89 -36.14 2.51
C ALA A 169 46.57 -35.39 2.78
N ARG A 170 46.25 -34.38 1.96
CA ARG A 170 44.98 -33.64 2.03
C ARG A 170 43.77 -34.55 1.79
N TYR A 171 43.84 -35.43 0.79
CA TYR A 171 42.77 -36.38 0.51
C TYR A 171 42.55 -37.38 1.65
N ALA A 172 43.64 -37.88 2.25
CA ALA A 172 43.57 -38.76 3.41
C ALA A 172 42.97 -38.05 4.65
N ALA A 173 43.35 -36.79 4.89
CA ALA A 173 42.79 -35.97 5.96
C ALA A 173 41.28 -35.76 5.78
N LEU A 174 40.84 -35.34 4.59
CA LEU A 174 39.42 -35.18 4.26
C LEU A 174 38.64 -36.48 4.45
N GLN A 175 39.22 -37.63 4.09
CA GLN A 175 38.59 -38.92 4.32
C GLN A 175 38.43 -39.24 5.81
N GLN A 176 39.40 -38.86 6.66
CA GLN A 176 39.31 -39.05 8.11
C GLN A 176 38.23 -38.16 8.71
N GLU A 177 38.17 -36.88 8.33
CA GLU A 177 37.13 -35.94 8.77
C GLU A 177 35.74 -36.40 8.29
N TRP A 178 35.64 -36.93 7.08
CA TRP A 178 34.40 -37.50 6.56
C TRP A 178 33.88 -38.66 7.40
N ARG A 179 34.77 -39.55 7.87
CA ARG A 179 34.37 -40.64 8.79
C ARG A 179 33.85 -40.08 10.12
N GLN A 180 34.44 -39.00 10.63
CA GLN A 180 33.95 -38.35 11.85
C GLN A 180 32.55 -37.75 11.65
N TYR A 181 32.28 -37.14 10.50
CA TYR A 181 30.94 -36.68 10.13
C TYR A 181 29.90 -37.82 10.13
N LEU A 182 30.23 -38.96 9.52
CA LEU A 182 29.32 -40.11 9.48
C LEU A 182 29.04 -40.67 10.89
N ASP A 183 30.08 -40.78 11.72
CA ASP A 183 29.95 -41.24 13.11
C ASP A 183 29.09 -40.28 13.94
N ASP A 184 29.28 -38.97 13.78
CA ASP A 184 28.48 -37.94 14.46
C ASP A 184 27.01 -37.99 14.02
N SER A 185 26.77 -38.12 12.71
CA SER A 185 25.43 -38.26 12.13
C SER A 185 24.70 -39.50 12.64
N GLU A 186 25.41 -40.63 12.75
CA GLU A 186 24.86 -41.88 13.28
C GLU A 186 24.55 -41.76 14.78
N ARG A 187 25.37 -41.05 15.56
CA ARG A 187 25.10 -40.78 16.98
C ARG A 187 23.85 -39.92 17.17
N LEU A 188 23.70 -38.85 16.39
CA LEU A 188 22.49 -38.02 16.38
C LEU A 188 21.26 -38.88 16.07
N LEU A 189 21.33 -39.66 14.99
CA LEU A 189 20.22 -40.48 14.54
C LEU A 189 19.85 -41.55 15.59
N LYS A 190 20.84 -42.22 16.18
CA LYS A 190 20.63 -43.22 17.24
C LYS A 190 20.06 -42.62 18.52
N ASN A 191 20.40 -41.38 18.86
CA ASN A 191 19.89 -40.74 20.07
C ASN A 191 18.40 -40.38 19.93
N VAL A 192 18.00 -39.86 18.77
CA VAL A 192 16.65 -39.32 18.54
C VAL A 192 15.69 -40.37 17.99
N ALA A 193 16.16 -41.25 17.11
CA ALA A 193 15.34 -42.24 16.39
C ALA A 193 15.78 -43.68 16.67
N GLY A 194 16.55 -43.91 17.74
CA GLY A 194 17.20 -45.20 18.03
C GLY A 194 16.25 -46.38 18.08
N ASP A 195 15.06 -46.21 18.63
CA ASP A 195 14.07 -47.30 18.72
C ASP A 195 13.43 -47.62 17.37
N TRP A 196 13.20 -46.61 16.53
CA TRP A 196 12.72 -46.82 15.17
C TRP A 196 13.78 -47.50 14.28
N ILE A 197 15.05 -47.13 14.40
CA ILE A 197 16.14 -47.74 13.60
C ILE A 197 16.35 -49.22 13.96
N LYS A 198 16.17 -49.60 15.24
CA LYS A 198 16.31 -51.00 15.67
C LYS A 198 15.25 -51.90 15.03
N ASN A 199 14.06 -51.36 14.78
CA ASN A 199 12.95 -52.06 14.16
C ASN A 199 12.16 -51.10 13.26
N PRO A 200 12.65 -50.81 12.04
CA PRO A 200 12.00 -49.88 11.13
C PRO A 200 10.82 -50.60 10.48
N GLU A 201 9.77 -50.88 11.27
CA GLU A 201 8.61 -51.67 10.85
C GLU A 201 8.07 -51.11 9.53
N GLN A 202 7.98 -51.97 8.51
CA GLN A 202 7.49 -51.64 7.16
C GLN A 202 8.48 -50.84 6.29
N TYR A 203 9.75 -50.71 6.66
CA TYR A 203 10.77 -50.04 5.87
C TYR A 203 12.04 -50.89 5.67
N GLU A 204 12.71 -50.65 4.55
CA GLU A 204 14.01 -51.26 4.21
C GLU A 204 15.02 -50.15 3.90
N LEU A 205 16.24 -50.28 4.45
CA LEU A 205 17.33 -49.34 4.18
C LEU A 205 17.86 -49.54 2.76
N ALA A 206 17.96 -48.45 2.01
CA ALA A 206 18.54 -48.45 0.67
C ALA A 206 20.07 -48.58 0.71
N GLU A 207 20.65 -49.17 -0.33
CA GLU A 207 22.10 -49.21 -0.54
C GLU A 207 22.71 -47.86 -0.98
N HIS A 208 21.89 -46.82 -1.13
CA HIS A 208 22.30 -45.50 -1.61
C HIS A 208 21.70 -44.39 -0.76
N GLY A 209 22.38 -43.25 -0.77
CA GLY A 209 21.89 -41.98 -0.26
C GLY A 209 21.27 -41.14 -1.37
N TYR A 210 20.75 -39.98 -1.00
CA TYR A 210 20.39 -38.94 -1.96
C TYR A 210 21.27 -37.70 -1.77
N ILE A 211 21.52 -37.02 -2.88
CA ILE A 211 22.13 -35.70 -2.91
C ILE A 211 21.36 -34.78 -3.86
N VAL A 212 21.21 -33.52 -3.45
CA VAL A 212 20.43 -32.52 -4.18
C VAL A 212 21.21 -31.22 -4.23
N LYS A 213 21.37 -30.63 -5.43
CA LYS A 213 21.89 -29.26 -5.58
C LYS A 213 20.84 -28.28 -5.06
N THR A 214 21.24 -27.35 -4.20
CA THR A 214 20.34 -26.33 -3.67
C THR A 214 20.77 -24.95 -4.16
N ALA A 215 19.80 -24.07 -4.45
CA ALA A 215 20.12 -22.65 -4.58
C ALA A 215 20.34 -22.12 -3.16
N GLN A 216 21.51 -21.56 -2.89
CA GLN A 216 21.95 -20.94 -1.62
C GLN A 216 20.80 -20.66 -0.64
N SER A 217 20.58 -21.59 0.30
CA SER A 217 19.43 -21.60 1.21
C SER A 217 19.93 -21.62 2.64
N GLY A 218 20.23 -20.44 3.19
CA GLY A 218 20.60 -20.30 4.60
C GLY A 218 20.86 -18.86 5.00
N GLY A 219 20.44 -18.48 6.21
CA GLY A 219 20.87 -17.25 6.89
C GLY A 219 19.85 -16.12 6.97
N ALA A 220 18.85 -16.05 6.09
CA ALA A 220 17.81 -15.01 6.17
C ALA A 220 16.96 -15.15 7.46
N SER A 221 16.74 -16.38 7.89
CA SER A 221 16.06 -16.75 9.14
C SER A 221 16.84 -16.31 10.39
N PHE A 222 18.17 -16.29 10.36
CA PHE A 222 19.01 -16.10 11.55
C PHE A 222 18.67 -14.80 12.29
N HIS A 223 18.59 -13.69 11.53
CA HIS A 223 18.21 -12.40 12.09
C HIS A 223 16.72 -12.33 12.48
N ILE A 224 15.85 -13.07 11.78
CA ILE A 224 14.41 -13.13 12.11
C ILE A 224 14.18 -13.92 13.40
N LEU A 225 14.86 -15.06 13.58
CA LEU A 225 14.86 -15.87 14.80
C LEU A 225 15.38 -15.04 15.98
N SER A 226 16.49 -14.32 15.79
CA SER A 226 17.05 -13.42 16.79
C SER A 226 16.06 -12.32 17.20
N LEU A 227 15.30 -11.76 16.24
CA LEU A 227 14.25 -10.79 16.53
C LEU A 227 13.12 -11.42 17.36
N TYR A 228 12.64 -12.61 17.00
CA TYR A 228 11.61 -13.29 17.80
C TYR A 228 12.10 -13.62 19.21
N ASP A 229 13.32 -14.13 19.35
CA ASP A 229 13.93 -14.41 20.65
C ASP A 229 14.02 -13.12 21.48
N HIS A 230 14.40 -12.00 20.87
CA HIS A 230 14.39 -10.69 21.51
C HIS A 230 12.98 -10.27 21.97
N LEU A 231 11.95 -10.42 21.14
CA LEU A 231 10.55 -10.10 21.48
C LEU A 231 10.06 -10.95 22.66
N LEU A 232 10.39 -12.24 22.70
CA LEU A 232 10.01 -13.16 23.77
C LEU A 232 10.69 -12.82 25.12
N VAL A 233 11.94 -12.33 25.07
CA VAL A 233 12.69 -11.92 26.27
C VAL A 233 12.27 -10.54 26.76
N CYS A 234 12.24 -9.54 25.88
CA CYS A 234 12.02 -8.15 26.28
C CYS A 234 10.55 -7.86 26.57
N LYS A 235 9.62 -8.60 25.94
CA LYS A 235 8.16 -8.47 26.10
C LYS A 235 7.64 -7.04 25.97
N LYS A 236 8.38 -6.19 25.27
CA LYS A 236 8.02 -4.79 25.04
C LYS A 236 6.79 -4.75 24.15
N ASP A 237 5.85 -3.85 24.44
CA ASP A 237 4.71 -3.64 23.54
C ASP A 237 5.19 -3.19 22.14
N VAL A 238 4.76 -3.92 21.11
CA VAL A 238 5.03 -3.64 19.69
C VAL A 238 3.69 -3.62 18.94
N PRO A 239 3.03 -2.45 18.82
CA PRO A 239 1.66 -2.36 18.32
C PRO A 239 1.43 -2.96 16.92
N LEU A 240 2.40 -2.80 16.01
CA LEU A 240 2.34 -3.40 14.67
C LEU A 240 2.32 -4.93 14.75
N PHE A 241 3.17 -5.51 15.61
CA PHE A 241 3.26 -6.95 15.79
C PHE A 241 1.99 -7.50 16.45
N ASN A 242 1.48 -6.82 17.48
CA ASN A 242 0.21 -7.20 18.12
C ASN A 242 -0.94 -7.21 17.11
N ARG A 243 -1.00 -6.22 16.22
CA ARG A 243 -2.02 -6.17 15.17
C ARG A 243 -1.88 -7.32 14.19
N PHE A 244 -0.66 -7.63 13.76
CA PHE A 244 -0.40 -8.76 12.87
C PHE A 244 -0.73 -10.12 13.51
N ALA A 245 -0.50 -10.25 14.81
CA ALA A 245 -0.79 -11.43 15.61
C ALA A 245 -2.22 -11.48 16.19
N SER A 246 -3.05 -10.47 15.89
CA SER A 246 -4.41 -10.41 16.42
C SER A 246 -5.28 -11.52 15.83
N ARG A 247 -6.04 -12.19 16.70
CA ARG A 247 -7.11 -13.11 16.30
C ARG A 247 -8.46 -12.41 16.16
N GLU A 248 -8.53 -11.15 16.58
CA GLU A 248 -9.76 -10.38 16.55
C GLU A 248 -10.04 -9.94 15.12
N VAL A 249 -11.22 -10.29 14.63
CA VAL A 249 -11.73 -9.74 13.38
C VAL A 249 -12.38 -8.41 13.71
N HIS A 250 -11.67 -7.32 13.45
CA HIS A 250 -12.23 -5.98 13.60
C HIS A 250 -13.28 -5.71 12.52
N ALA A 251 -14.34 -4.98 12.89
CA ALA A 251 -15.31 -4.50 11.93
C ALA A 251 -14.62 -3.58 10.90
N ALA A 252 -15.08 -3.62 9.65
CA ALA A 252 -14.53 -2.77 8.61
C ALA A 252 -14.71 -1.29 8.98
N GLU A 253 -13.60 -0.55 9.01
CA GLU A 253 -13.64 0.90 9.21
C GLU A 253 -14.31 1.58 8.01
N SER A 254 -15.00 2.68 8.27
CA SER A 254 -15.61 3.48 7.19
C SER A 254 -14.52 4.11 6.33
N LEU A 255 -14.72 4.09 5.01
CA LEU A 255 -13.79 4.74 4.09
C LEU A 255 -13.78 6.25 4.32
N LEU A 256 -12.60 6.85 4.14
CA LEU A 256 -12.48 8.30 4.16
C LEU A 256 -13.24 8.89 2.96
N ALA A 257 -13.86 10.04 3.17
CA ALA A 257 -14.54 10.75 2.10
C ALA A 257 -13.55 11.12 0.97
N PRO A 258 -14.00 11.17 -0.31
CA PRO A 258 -13.16 11.61 -1.40
C PRO A 258 -12.49 12.95 -1.12
N GLY A 259 -11.17 13.02 -1.29
CA GLY A 259 -10.41 14.25 -1.02
C GLY A 259 -10.12 14.54 0.45
N ALA A 260 -10.45 13.63 1.38
CA ALA A 260 -10.01 13.74 2.77
C ALA A 260 -8.48 13.89 2.86
N LYS A 261 -8.01 14.56 3.93
CA LYS A 261 -6.57 14.80 4.17
C LYS A 261 -5.86 15.55 3.04
N PHE A 262 -6.57 16.31 2.18
CA PHE A 262 -5.95 17.03 1.07
C PHE A 262 -4.79 17.93 1.51
N SER A 263 -5.00 18.72 2.56
CA SER A 263 -3.98 19.63 3.11
C SER A 263 -2.81 18.91 3.81
N ASP A 264 -2.97 17.63 4.13
CA ASP A 264 -1.94 16.80 4.77
C ASP A 264 -1.01 16.11 3.76
N ARG A 265 -1.31 16.21 2.45
CA ARG A 265 -0.48 15.68 1.36
C ARG A 265 0.62 16.68 1.01
N LEU A 266 1.61 16.76 1.89
CA LEU A 266 2.60 17.85 1.93
C LEU A 266 3.73 17.74 0.89
N GLY A 267 3.94 16.57 0.30
CA GLY A 267 5.05 16.35 -0.62
C GLY A 267 4.72 15.38 -1.76
N HIS A 268 5.33 15.63 -2.91
CA HIS A 268 5.24 14.77 -4.09
C HIS A 268 6.58 14.77 -4.85
N SER A 269 6.88 13.72 -5.60
CA SER A 269 8.19 13.54 -6.23
C SER A 269 8.42 14.42 -7.46
N GLY A 270 7.39 15.02 -8.05
CA GLY A 270 7.55 15.93 -9.18
C GLY A 270 6.31 16.77 -9.49
N ASP A 271 6.39 17.60 -10.52
CA ASP A 271 5.37 18.57 -10.92
C ASP A 271 4.55 18.16 -12.16
N LYS A 272 4.96 17.10 -12.87
CA LYS A 272 4.34 16.70 -14.15
C LYS A 272 3.19 15.70 -14.03
N PHE A 273 3.27 14.75 -13.11
CA PHE A 273 2.38 13.60 -13.07
C PHE A 273 1.67 13.50 -11.72
N PRO A 274 0.45 14.05 -11.57
CA PRO A 274 -0.27 13.97 -10.31
C PRO A 274 -0.68 12.53 -9.98
N LEU A 275 -0.85 12.25 -8.69
CA LEU A 275 -1.38 10.97 -8.23
C LEU A 275 -2.79 10.72 -8.78
N ALA A 276 -3.03 9.49 -9.26
CA ALA A 276 -4.35 9.02 -9.65
C ALA A 276 -5.32 9.04 -8.45
N LYS A 277 -6.64 9.02 -8.70
CA LYS A 277 -7.67 9.05 -7.64
C LYS A 277 -7.42 7.99 -6.56
N ALA A 278 -7.26 6.72 -6.96
CA ALA A 278 -7.04 5.62 -6.02
C ALA A 278 -5.71 5.75 -5.23
N GLN A 279 -4.67 6.32 -5.82
CA GLN A 279 -3.40 6.58 -5.12
C GLN A 279 -3.56 7.71 -4.10
N ARG A 280 -4.33 8.76 -4.43
CA ARG A 280 -4.67 9.84 -3.49
C ARG A 280 -5.50 9.32 -2.32
N ASP A 281 -6.42 8.40 -2.58
CA ASP A 281 -7.23 7.76 -1.54
C ASP A 281 -6.34 6.90 -0.62
N ALA A 282 -5.44 6.08 -1.19
CA ALA A 282 -4.47 5.30 -0.42
C ALA A 282 -3.53 6.19 0.43
N LEU A 283 -3.05 7.30 -0.13
CA LEU A 283 -2.25 8.27 0.61
C LEU A 283 -3.05 8.90 1.77
N SER A 284 -4.33 9.24 1.56
CA SER A 284 -5.18 9.78 2.64
C SER A 284 -5.38 8.78 3.77
N HIS A 285 -5.60 7.51 3.46
CA HIS A 285 -5.69 6.46 4.47
C HIS A 285 -4.37 6.25 5.21
N PHE A 286 -3.23 6.33 4.51
CA PHE A 286 -1.92 6.30 5.15
C PHE A 286 -1.74 7.49 6.12
N LEU A 287 -2.16 8.70 5.73
CA LEU A 287 -2.05 9.89 6.57
C LEU A 287 -3.03 9.92 7.75
N ASP A 288 -4.06 9.07 7.74
CA ASP A 288 -4.96 8.86 8.87
C ASP A 288 -4.52 7.68 9.76
N ALA A 289 -3.57 6.87 9.28
CA ALA A 289 -3.10 5.68 9.97
C ALA A 289 -2.41 6.03 11.29
N ARG A 290 -2.71 5.25 12.31
CA ARG A 290 -2.13 5.35 13.65
C ARG A 290 -0.93 4.41 13.81
N HIS A 291 -0.19 4.59 14.90
CA HIS A 291 0.93 3.73 15.22
C HIS A 291 0.49 2.26 15.34
N GLY A 292 1.14 1.37 14.57
CA GLY A 292 0.79 -0.04 14.51
C GLY A 292 -0.27 -0.41 13.48
N ASP A 293 -0.79 0.55 12.71
CA ASP A 293 -1.75 0.29 11.63
C ASP A 293 -1.11 -0.40 10.42
N ILE A 294 -1.91 -1.19 9.71
CA ILE A 294 -1.52 -1.89 8.48
C ILE A 294 -2.44 -1.41 7.36
N LEU A 295 -1.85 -0.86 6.30
CA LEU A 295 -2.58 -0.46 5.10
C LEU A 295 -2.21 -1.38 3.94
N ALA A 296 -3.17 -2.18 3.48
CA ALA A 296 -3.01 -3.00 2.30
C ALA A 296 -3.33 -2.19 1.03
N VAL A 297 -2.35 -2.08 0.12
CA VAL A 297 -2.53 -1.41 -1.17
C VAL A 297 -2.32 -2.41 -2.30
N ASN A 298 -3.41 -2.73 -3.02
CA ASN A 298 -3.34 -3.57 -4.21
C ASN A 298 -3.26 -2.70 -5.47
N GLY A 299 -2.30 -2.98 -6.33
CA GLY A 299 -2.12 -2.30 -7.61
C GLY A 299 -1.54 -3.23 -8.67
N PRO A 300 -2.25 -3.50 -9.78
CA PRO A 300 -1.73 -4.24 -10.94
C PRO A 300 -0.40 -3.67 -11.47
N PRO A 301 0.35 -4.42 -12.30
CA PRO A 301 1.53 -3.88 -12.98
C PRO A 301 1.21 -2.56 -13.71
N GLY A 302 2.12 -1.58 -13.63
CA GLY A 302 1.95 -0.27 -14.28
C GLY A 302 1.07 0.75 -13.55
N THR A 303 0.48 0.43 -12.39
CA THR A 303 -0.43 1.36 -11.66
C THR A 303 0.26 2.39 -10.76
N GLY A 304 1.55 2.65 -10.96
CA GLY A 304 2.28 3.71 -10.24
C GLY A 304 2.46 3.48 -8.73
N LYS A 305 2.56 2.21 -8.28
CA LYS A 305 2.85 1.86 -6.86
C LYS A 305 4.08 2.60 -6.33
N THR A 306 5.14 2.67 -7.13
CA THR A 306 6.36 3.39 -6.78
C THR A 306 6.08 4.87 -6.55
N THR A 307 5.33 5.53 -7.44
CA THR A 307 4.93 6.94 -7.30
C THR A 307 4.16 7.21 -6.00
N LEU A 308 3.28 6.29 -5.59
CA LEU A 308 2.60 6.37 -4.30
C LEU A 308 3.61 6.32 -3.13
N VAL A 309 4.55 5.37 -3.15
CA VAL A 309 5.61 5.26 -2.13
C VAL A 309 6.45 6.54 -2.06
N LEU A 310 6.91 7.08 -3.20
CA LEU A 310 7.68 8.33 -3.22
C LEU A 310 6.88 9.48 -2.59
N SER A 311 5.57 9.54 -2.84
CA SER A 311 4.69 10.58 -2.28
C SER A 311 4.47 10.43 -0.78
N ILE A 312 4.38 9.19 -0.29
CA ILE A 312 4.35 8.89 1.15
C ILE A 312 5.62 9.41 1.82
N ILE A 313 6.79 9.05 1.28
CA ILE A 313 8.09 9.48 1.85
C ILE A 313 8.21 11.01 1.81
N ALA A 314 7.96 11.63 0.66
CA ALA A 314 8.04 13.08 0.50
C ALA A 314 7.10 13.82 1.47
N THR A 315 5.87 13.31 1.65
CA THR A 315 4.92 13.88 2.60
C THR A 315 5.39 13.73 4.04
N GLN A 316 5.92 12.57 4.43
CA GLN A 316 6.42 12.34 5.79
C GLN A 316 7.63 13.22 6.12
N TRP A 317 8.53 13.41 5.15
CA TRP A 317 9.70 14.30 5.33
C TRP A 317 9.31 15.78 5.39
N ALA A 318 8.39 16.22 4.51
CA ALA A 318 7.85 17.57 4.55
C ALA A 318 7.10 17.85 5.87
N ARG A 319 6.37 16.85 6.39
CA ARG A 319 5.72 16.92 7.71
C ARG A 319 6.72 17.11 8.83
N ALA A 320 7.75 16.26 8.90
CA ALA A 320 8.81 16.37 9.90
C ALA A 320 9.52 17.74 9.84
N ALA A 321 9.83 18.22 8.64
CA ALA A 321 10.43 19.54 8.45
C ALA A 321 9.51 20.69 8.93
N LEU A 322 8.20 20.62 8.66
CA LEU A 322 7.21 21.57 9.17
C LEU A 322 7.10 21.55 10.69
N GLU A 323 7.13 20.36 11.28
CA GLU A 323 7.06 20.12 12.73
C GLU A 323 8.40 20.40 13.44
N LYS A 324 9.47 20.68 12.68
CA LYS A 324 10.85 20.82 13.17
C LYS A 324 11.30 19.59 13.98
N SER A 325 10.94 18.41 13.52
CA SER A 325 11.30 17.12 14.11
C SER A 325 12.28 16.36 13.22
N GLU A 326 12.84 15.28 13.77
CA GLU A 326 13.62 14.33 12.99
C GLU A 326 12.77 13.68 11.88
N PRO A 327 13.31 13.51 10.67
CA PRO A 327 12.63 12.78 9.61
C PRO A 327 12.46 11.31 9.99
N PRO A 328 11.32 10.67 9.67
CA PRO A 328 11.12 9.27 10.02
C PRO A 328 12.03 8.35 9.20
N VAL A 329 12.52 7.31 9.85
CA VAL A 329 13.21 6.19 9.17
C VAL A 329 12.16 5.31 8.49
N ILE A 330 12.29 5.15 7.17
CA ILE A 330 11.37 4.34 6.37
C ILE A 330 12.18 3.18 5.79
N ILE A 331 11.76 1.96 6.12
CA ILE A 331 12.42 0.73 5.67
C ILE A 331 11.56 0.09 4.58
N ALA A 332 12.12 -0.04 3.38
CA ALA A 332 11.50 -0.78 2.28
C ALA A 332 12.13 -2.17 2.18
N THR A 333 11.33 -3.22 2.42
CA THR A 333 11.78 -4.62 2.38
C THR A 333 11.05 -5.39 1.28
N SER A 334 11.72 -6.36 0.67
CA SER A 334 11.12 -7.31 -0.27
C SER A 334 11.86 -8.63 -0.22
N THR A 335 11.18 -9.73 -0.56
CA THR A 335 11.80 -11.05 -0.77
C THR A 335 12.58 -11.14 -2.08
N ASN A 336 12.51 -10.11 -2.95
CA ASN A 336 13.24 -10.02 -4.20
C ASN A 336 14.05 -8.72 -4.27
N ASN A 337 15.38 -8.87 -4.43
CA ASN A 337 16.32 -7.76 -4.58
C ASN A 337 15.94 -6.79 -5.70
N GLN A 338 15.39 -7.27 -6.82
CA GLN A 338 14.98 -6.41 -7.95
C GLN A 338 13.90 -5.41 -7.54
N ALA A 339 12.97 -5.81 -6.67
CA ALA A 339 11.93 -4.90 -6.19
C ALA A 339 12.52 -3.80 -5.30
N VAL A 340 13.50 -4.14 -4.43
CA VAL A 340 14.20 -3.18 -3.58
C VAL A 340 14.99 -2.18 -4.45
N THR A 341 15.75 -2.67 -5.43
CA THR A 341 16.52 -1.78 -6.31
C THR A 341 15.61 -0.90 -7.16
N ASN A 342 14.45 -1.37 -7.61
CA ASN A 342 13.49 -0.56 -8.35
C ASN A 342 12.96 0.62 -7.52
N ILE A 343 12.68 0.39 -6.22
CA ILE A 343 12.27 1.45 -5.30
C ILE A 343 13.40 2.48 -5.15
N ILE A 344 14.62 2.01 -4.87
CA ILE A 344 15.80 2.87 -4.63
C ILE A 344 16.19 3.67 -5.87
N GLU A 345 16.10 3.07 -7.07
CA GLU A 345 16.36 3.77 -8.33
C GLU A 345 15.37 4.90 -8.59
N ALA A 346 14.10 4.71 -8.23
CA ALA A 346 13.09 5.75 -8.35
C ALA A 346 13.43 6.97 -7.46
N PHE A 347 14.03 6.77 -6.28
CA PHE A 347 14.52 7.90 -5.45
C PHE A 347 15.65 8.71 -6.09
N GLY A 348 16.40 8.10 -7.02
CA GLY A 348 17.43 8.79 -7.79
C GLY A 348 16.86 9.48 -9.04
N LYS A 349 16.07 8.76 -9.84
CA LYS A 349 15.65 9.18 -11.18
C LYS A 349 14.32 9.94 -11.23
N ASP A 350 13.38 9.59 -10.36
CA ASP A 350 11.98 10.03 -10.49
C ASP A 350 11.65 11.25 -9.60
N PHE A 351 12.56 11.65 -8.70
CA PHE A 351 12.46 12.93 -8.02
C PHE A 351 12.91 14.06 -8.94
N SER A 352 11.98 14.95 -9.28
CA SER A 352 12.29 16.11 -10.10
C SER A 352 13.27 17.03 -9.37
N GLN A 353 14.25 17.58 -10.08
CA GLN A 353 15.10 18.63 -9.52
C GLN A 353 14.30 19.92 -9.22
N GLY A 354 13.16 20.12 -9.87
CA GLY A 354 12.41 21.37 -9.83
C GLY A 354 13.02 22.44 -10.74
N THR A 355 12.53 23.68 -10.60
CA THR A 355 13.01 24.83 -11.36
C THR A 355 13.26 26.04 -10.44
N GLY A 356 14.14 26.95 -10.87
CA GLY A 356 14.49 28.16 -10.10
C GLY A 356 15.59 27.94 -9.06
N ALA A 357 15.87 28.97 -8.27
CA ALA A 357 17.01 29.00 -7.35
C ALA A 357 16.89 28.05 -6.14
N MET A 358 15.66 27.61 -5.81
CA MET A 358 15.41 26.62 -4.76
C MET A 358 15.51 25.17 -5.25
N ALA A 359 15.69 24.96 -6.55
CA ALA A 359 15.73 23.63 -7.16
C ALA A 359 16.98 22.84 -6.74
N GLY A 360 16.84 21.52 -6.75
CA GLY A 360 17.93 20.57 -6.55
C GLY A 360 18.31 20.35 -5.09
N ARG A 361 19.42 19.65 -4.89
CA ARG A 361 19.97 19.31 -3.57
C ARG A 361 21.00 20.36 -3.17
N TRP A 362 20.95 20.80 -1.91
CA TRP A 362 21.84 21.83 -1.37
C TRP A 362 23.04 21.25 -0.62
N LEU A 363 23.27 19.94 -0.76
CA LEU A 363 24.49 19.28 -0.34
C LEU A 363 25.17 18.69 -1.60
N PRO A 364 26.51 18.81 -1.71
CA PRO A 364 27.25 18.37 -2.89
C PRO A 364 27.24 16.85 -3.03
N GLU A 365 27.35 16.36 -4.26
CA GLU A 365 27.53 14.94 -4.61
C GLU A 365 26.43 13.95 -4.17
N LEU A 366 25.29 14.44 -3.68
CA LEU A 366 24.12 13.61 -3.38
C LEU A 366 23.44 13.11 -4.67
N LYS A 367 23.38 11.80 -4.86
CA LYS A 367 22.79 11.16 -6.07
C LYS A 367 21.38 10.58 -5.86
N SER A 368 20.98 10.26 -4.62
CA SER A 368 19.65 9.73 -4.30
C SER A 368 19.14 10.29 -2.96
N PHE A 369 17.86 10.06 -2.63
CA PHE A 369 17.31 10.25 -1.28
C PHE A 369 17.21 8.92 -0.50
N GLY A 370 17.52 7.79 -1.14
CA GLY A 370 17.49 6.46 -0.53
C GLY A 370 18.88 5.88 -0.35
N ALA A 371 19.04 5.07 0.70
CA ALA A 371 20.22 4.25 0.93
C ALA A 371 19.94 2.78 0.58
N TYR A 372 20.97 2.06 0.13
CA TYR A 372 20.94 0.63 -0.14
C TYR A 372 21.96 -0.08 0.73
N PHE A 373 21.51 -1.12 1.44
CA PHE A 373 22.34 -1.95 2.31
C PHE A 373 22.47 -3.36 1.69
N PRO A 374 23.41 -3.55 0.74
CA PRO A 374 23.67 -4.84 0.10
C PRO A 374 24.38 -5.81 1.06
N SER A 375 24.45 -7.09 0.66
CA SER A 375 25.39 -8.04 1.28
C SER A 375 26.84 -7.59 1.11
N SER A 376 27.72 -8.05 2.00
CA SER A 376 29.17 -7.76 1.95
C SER A 376 29.77 -8.07 0.57
N THR A 377 29.40 -9.21 -0.03
CA THR A 377 29.85 -9.64 -1.36
C THR A 377 29.43 -8.71 -2.50
N ARG A 378 28.33 -7.96 -2.34
CA ARG A 378 27.80 -7.03 -3.36
C ARG A 378 28.08 -5.56 -3.03
N LYS A 379 28.73 -5.27 -1.90
CA LYS A 379 28.97 -3.90 -1.42
C LYS A 379 29.74 -3.06 -2.43
N ALA A 380 30.85 -3.59 -2.97
CA ALA A 380 31.71 -2.88 -3.92
C ALA A 380 31.00 -2.54 -5.26
N GLU A 381 30.12 -3.41 -5.74
CA GLU A 381 29.34 -3.14 -6.96
C GLU A 381 28.23 -2.14 -6.69
N ALA A 382 27.50 -2.32 -5.58
CA ALA A 382 26.41 -1.44 -5.17
C ALA A 382 26.87 0.00 -4.89
N ALA A 383 28.03 0.19 -4.26
CA ALA A 383 28.61 1.49 -3.94
C ALA A 383 28.87 2.36 -5.18
N LYS A 384 29.02 1.77 -6.38
CA LYS A 384 29.18 2.51 -7.64
C LYS A 384 27.92 3.28 -8.04
N LYS A 385 26.74 2.81 -7.60
CA LYS A 385 25.43 3.30 -8.08
C LYS A 385 24.54 3.84 -6.96
N TYR A 386 24.62 3.28 -5.77
CA TYR A 386 23.72 3.57 -4.65
C TYR A 386 24.46 4.18 -3.47
N GLN A 387 23.73 4.92 -2.64
CA GLN A 387 24.25 5.42 -1.35
C GLN A 387 24.30 4.23 -0.38
N THR A 388 25.50 3.78 -0.03
CA THR A 388 25.75 2.68 0.91
C THR A 388 26.33 3.22 2.22
N GLU A 389 26.70 2.35 3.16
CA GLU A 389 27.45 2.73 4.36
C GLU A 389 28.69 3.59 4.05
N ASP A 390 29.44 3.26 3.00
CA ASP A 390 30.66 3.99 2.63
C ASP A 390 30.37 5.44 2.24
N PHE A 391 29.19 5.69 1.66
CA PHE A 391 28.72 7.03 1.34
C PHE A 391 28.46 7.84 2.62
N PHE A 392 27.86 7.24 3.65
CA PHE A 392 27.62 7.94 4.92
C PHE A 392 28.93 8.31 5.62
N ASN A 393 29.89 7.38 5.66
CA ASN A 393 31.23 7.65 6.19
C ASN A 393 31.92 8.82 5.46
N GLN A 394 31.68 8.97 4.15
CA GLN A 394 32.23 10.08 3.37
C GLN A 394 31.53 11.42 3.68
N VAL A 395 30.19 11.46 3.70
CA VAL A 395 29.45 12.73 3.93
C VAL A 395 29.48 13.21 5.38
N GLU A 396 29.82 12.33 6.32
CA GLU A 396 30.05 12.67 7.73
C GLU A 396 31.51 13.06 8.02
N SER A 397 32.40 13.00 7.01
CA SER A 397 33.78 13.46 7.14
C SER A 397 33.85 14.97 7.36
N LYS A 398 34.87 15.41 8.09
CA LYS A 398 35.08 16.83 8.38
C LYS A 398 35.28 17.63 7.08
N GLU A 399 36.04 17.08 6.15
CA GLU A 399 36.34 17.69 4.86
C GLU A 399 35.05 17.92 4.06
N TYR A 400 34.17 16.93 3.97
CA TYR A 400 32.88 17.08 3.27
C TYR A 400 31.99 18.13 3.95
N VAL A 401 31.91 18.14 5.28
CA VAL A 401 31.06 19.09 6.02
C VAL A 401 31.48 20.54 5.77
N GLU A 402 32.79 20.81 5.71
CA GLU A 402 33.33 22.14 5.41
C GLU A 402 32.95 22.60 3.99
N ASP A 403 33.13 21.74 2.98
CA ASP A 403 32.76 22.03 1.59
C ASP A 403 31.24 22.17 1.41
N ALA A 404 30.48 21.28 2.04
CA ALA A 404 29.02 21.28 2.00
C ALA A 404 28.42 22.53 2.63
N LEU A 405 29.03 23.05 3.71
CA LEU A 405 28.61 24.30 4.34
C LEU A 405 28.74 25.48 3.36
N LEU A 406 29.87 25.60 2.67
CA LEU A 406 30.09 26.66 1.68
C LEU A 406 29.07 26.58 0.55
N PHE A 407 28.89 25.38 -0.02
CA PHE A 407 27.94 25.13 -1.09
C PHE A 407 26.48 25.41 -0.67
N TYR A 408 26.09 24.96 0.53
CA TYR A 408 24.76 25.16 1.09
C TYR A 408 24.44 26.66 1.25
N LEU A 409 25.38 27.45 1.78
CA LEU A 409 25.21 28.89 1.94
C LEU A 409 25.18 29.65 0.60
N GLU A 410 25.94 29.19 -0.40
CA GLU A 410 25.87 29.74 -1.76
C GLU A 410 24.47 29.53 -2.37
N LYS A 411 23.94 28.30 -2.29
CA LYS A 411 22.57 27.98 -2.73
C LYS A 411 21.53 28.80 -1.98
N ALA A 412 21.68 28.96 -0.67
CA ALA A 412 20.80 29.77 0.15
C ALA A 412 20.78 31.24 -0.27
N LYS A 413 21.95 31.84 -0.57
CA LYS A 413 22.05 33.22 -1.08
C LYS A 413 21.37 33.38 -2.44
N ALA A 414 21.51 32.40 -3.33
CA ALA A 414 20.83 32.41 -4.62
C ALA A 414 19.31 32.30 -4.47
N ALA A 415 18.83 31.47 -3.52
CA ALA A 415 17.41 31.28 -3.25
C ALA A 415 16.77 32.46 -2.49
N PHE A 416 17.54 33.16 -1.66
CA PHE A 416 17.08 34.29 -0.85
C PHE A 416 18.02 35.51 -0.95
N PRO A 417 18.07 36.21 -2.10
CA PRO A 417 19.05 37.28 -2.34
C PRO A 417 19.00 38.45 -1.35
N GLU A 418 17.82 38.74 -0.81
CA GLU A 418 17.58 39.88 0.11
C GLU A 418 17.57 39.47 1.59
N LYS A 419 17.90 38.21 1.92
CA LYS A 419 17.88 37.70 3.29
C LYS A 419 19.28 37.39 3.79
N GLU A 420 19.42 37.34 5.11
CA GLU A 420 20.69 37.00 5.73
C GLU A 420 20.89 35.47 5.74
N CYS A 421 21.80 34.99 4.88
CA CYS A 421 22.17 33.58 4.77
C CYS A 421 23.61 33.35 5.26
N SER A 422 23.89 33.74 6.51
CA SER A 422 25.23 33.67 7.13
C SER A 422 25.49 32.37 7.91
N SER A 423 24.45 31.62 8.28
CA SER A 423 24.58 30.33 8.97
C SER A 423 23.46 29.36 8.57
N PRO A 424 23.67 28.04 8.73
CA PRO A 424 22.64 27.04 8.47
C PRO A 424 21.34 27.29 9.24
N GLU A 425 21.42 27.73 10.50
CA GLU A 425 20.25 27.95 11.35
C GLU A 425 19.33 29.02 10.76
N LYS A 426 19.91 30.12 10.28
CA LYS A 426 19.14 31.20 9.64
C LYS A 426 18.50 30.74 8.34
N VAL A 427 19.22 29.96 7.54
CA VAL A 427 18.68 29.42 6.28
C VAL A 427 17.56 28.41 6.56
N ILE A 428 17.70 27.55 7.57
CA ILE A 428 16.66 26.62 8.01
C ILE A 428 15.40 27.37 8.44
N GLU A 429 15.53 28.50 9.15
CA GLU A 429 14.39 29.35 9.52
C GLU A 429 13.68 29.93 8.28
N LEU A 430 14.43 30.40 7.28
CA LEU A 430 13.87 30.90 6.02
C LEU A 430 13.15 29.80 5.22
N LEU A 431 13.77 28.62 5.11
CA LEU A 431 13.16 27.45 4.45
C LEU A 431 11.90 26.98 5.17
N HIS A 432 11.93 26.95 6.51
CA HIS A 432 10.76 26.63 7.33
C HIS A 432 9.63 27.63 7.09
N GLY A 433 9.92 28.94 7.03
CA GLY A 433 8.95 29.97 6.70
C GLY A 433 8.28 29.75 5.34
N GLN A 434 9.05 29.35 4.32
CA GLN A 434 8.50 28.98 3.00
C GLN A 434 7.60 27.75 3.07
N LEU A 435 8.02 26.69 3.78
CA LEU A 435 7.22 25.48 3.97
C LEU A 435 5.90 25.79 4.67
N VAL A 436 5.92 26.59 5.74
CA VAL A 436 4.71 27.03 6.46
C VAL A 436 3.78 27.79 5.53
N ALA A 437 4.30 28.75 4.75
CA ALA A 437 3.49 29.52 3.80
C ALA A 437 2.83 28.62 2.75
N LYS A 438 3.53 27.58 2.27
CA LYS A 438 2.99 26.60 1.32
C LYS A 438 1.97 25.66 1.96
N SER A 439 2.18 25.23 3.19
CA SER A 439 1.18 24.45 3.94
C SER A 439 -0.11 25.26 4.16
N GLU A 440 0.00 26.54 4.52
CA GLU A 440 -1.15 27.44 4.64
C GLU A 440 -1.83 27.73 3.29
N GLN A 441 -1.08 27.78 2.19
CA GLN A 441 -1.66 27.82 0.84
C GLN A 441 -2.50 26.57 0.56
N LEU A 442 -2.02 25.37 0.90
CA LEU A 442 -2.78 24.11 0.73
C LEU A 442 -4.06 24.08 1.57
N LYS A 443 -4.02 24.56 2.82
CA LYS A 443 -5.20 24.66 3.69
C LYS A 443 -6.26 25.60 3.11
N ARG A 444 -5.83 26.78 2.63
CA ARG A 444 -6.73 27.74 1.97
C ARG A 444 -7.33 27.17 0.68
N LEU A 445 -6.53 26.52 -0.16
CA LEU A 445 -7.01 25.85 -1.37
C LEU A 445 -8.07 24.79 -1.05
N ASN A 446 -7.89 24.02 0.02
CA ASN A 446 -8.89 23.03 0.44
C ASN A 446 -10.20 23.72 0.87
N ALA A 447 -10.13 24.77 1.67
CA ALA A 447 -11.30 25.49 2.17
C ALA A 447 -12.08 26.20 1.04
N THR A 448 -11.38 26.85 0.10
CA THR A 448 -12.02 27.50 -1.06
C THR A 448 -12.63 26.47 -2.00
N TRP A 449 -11.97 25.33 -2.21
CA TRP A 449 -12.53 24.23 -3.00
C TRP A 449 -13.79 23.62 -2.37
N GLN A 450 -13.81 23.44 -1.05
CA GLN A 450 -15.00 22.97 -0.33
C GLN A 450 -16.16 23.95 -0.49
N THR A 451 -15.90 25.25 -0.36
CA THR A 451 -16.90 26.30 -0.58
C THR A 451 -17.45 26.26 -2.00
N LEU A 452 -16.58 26.20 -3.02
CA LEU A 452 -16.98 26.09 -4.42
C LEU A 452 -17.82 24.83 -4.68
N SER A 453 -17.42 23.69 -4.11
CA SER A 453 -18.15 22.42 -4.25
C SER A 453 -19.54 22.49 -3.63
N GLN A 454 -19.70 23.12 -2.46
CA GLN A 454 -20.99 23.32 -1.81
C GLN A 454 -21.90 24.25 -2.63
N VAL A 455 -21.35 25.35 -3.17
CA VAL A 455 -22.11 26.29 -4.01
C VAL A 455 -22.57 25.60 -5.29
N ARG A 456 -21.73 24.77 -5.93
CA ARG A 456 -22.12 23.99 -7.11
C ARG A 456 -23.22 22.97 -6.79
N ALA A 457 -23.10 22.25 -5.68
CA ALA A 457 -24.16 21.33 -5.24
C ALA A 457 -25.48 22.06 -4.96
N ALA A 458 -25.43 23.25 -4.34
CA ALA A 458 -26.61 24.08 -4.12
C ALA A 458 -27.21 24.60 -5.44
N ARG A 459 -26.39 24.95 -6.42
CA ARG A 459 -26.84 25.33 -7.77
C ARG A 459 -27.55 24.17 -8.47
N GLU A 460 -26.98 22.96 -8.40
CA GLU A 460 -27.58 21.75 -9.00
C GLU A 460 -28.97 21.43 -8.40
N LEU A 461 -29.20 21.75 -7.12
CA LEU A 461 -30.52 21.63 -6.48
C LEU A 461 -31.56 22.62 -7.03
N ILE A 462 -31.12 23.76 -7.59
CA ILE A 462 -32.02 24.73 -8.25
C ILE A 462 -32.34 24.24 -9.67
N ALA A 463 -31.30 23.99 -10.47
CA ALA A 463 -31.45 23.48 -11.82
C ALA A 463 -30.12 22.90 -12.34
N ASN A 464 -30.22 21.81 -13.13
CA ASN A 464 -29.07 21.26 -13.86
C ASN A 464 -28.51 22.26 -14.88
N ASP A 465 -29.40 22.95 -15.61
CA ASP A 465 -29.06 24.04 -16.50
C ASP A 465 -29.66 25.34 -15.97
N ILE A 466 -28.83 26.12 -15.27
CA ILE A 466 -29.24 27.36 -14.63
C ILE A 466 -29.58 28.45 -15.65
N GLU A 467 -28.92 28.44 -16.82
CA GLU A 467 -29.15 29.43 -17.88
C GLU A 467 -30.51 29.19 -18.52
N GLN A 468 -30.80 27.93 -18.88
CA GLN A 468 -32.11 27.55 -19.40
C GLN A 468 -33.23 27.77 -18.36
N TYR A 469 -32.96 27.50 -17.08
CA TYR A 469 -33.90 27.75 -15.99
C TYR A 469 -34.24 29.25 -15.84
N LEU A 470 -33.22 30.12 -15.85
CA LEU A 470 -33.40 31.57 -15.81
C LEU A 470 -34.18 32.07 -17.04
N ASP A 471 -33.86 31.58 -18.24
CA ASP A 471 -34.58 31.93 -19.47
C ASP A 471 -36.06 31.56 -19.40
N ASN A 472 -36.38 30.38 -18.87
CA ASN A 472 -37.76 29.93 -18.70
C ASN A 472 -38.51 30.78 -17.67
N LEU A 473 -37.88 31.09 -16.52
CA LEU A 473 -38.48 31.97 -15.52
C LEU A 473 -38.71 33.38 -16.04
N ASN A 474 -37.77 33.94 -16.81
CA ASN A 474 -37.92 35.25 -17.43
C ASN A 474 -39.09 35.28 -18.43
N LYS A 475 -39.29 34.23 -19.22
CA LYS A 475 -40.46 34.09 -20.12
C LYS A 475 -41.77 34.01 -19.34
N LEU A 476 -41.82 33.21 -18.26
CA LEU A 476 -42.99 33.10 -17.40
C LEU A 476 -43.31 34.43 -16.70
N LEU A 477 -42.30 35.13 -16.18
CA LEU A 477 -42.46 36.43 -15.55
C LEU A 477 -43.00 37.46 -16.55
N SER A 478 -42.46 37.51 -17.77
CA SER A 478 -42.92 38.43 -18.82
C SER A 478 -44.39 38.16 -19.20
N GLY A 479 -44.76 36.88 -19.38
CA GLY A 479 -46.17 36.51 -19.63
C GLY A 479 -47.09 36.89 -18.47
N GLN A 480 -46.60 36.77 -17.23
CA GLN A 480 -47.36 37.13 -16.05
C GLN A 480 -47.52 38.65 -15.88
N GLU A 481 -46.48 39.42 -16.20
CA GLU A 481 -46.51 40.88 -16.21
C GLU A 481 -47.52 41.42 -17.22
N GLN A 482 -47.61 40.80 -18.39
CA GLN A 482 -48.64 41.09 -19.39
C GLN A 482 -50.05 40.80 -18.83
N LYS A 483 -50.24 39.66 -18.16
CA LYS A 483 -51.51 39.27 -17.53
C LYS A 483 -51.93 40.25 -16.43
N VAL A 484 -51.01 40.65 -15.54
CA VAL A 484 -51.26 41.64 -14.48
C VAL A 484 -51.64 42.99 -15.09
N THR A 485 -50.94 43.42 -16.16
CA THR A 485 -51.24 44.67 -16.87
C THR A 485 -52.64 44.64 -17.50
N LEU A 486 -53.00 43.53 -18.16
CA LEU A 486 -54.32 43.32 -18.73
C LEU A 486 -55.42 43.36 -17.65
N LEU A 487 -55.22 42.66 -16.53
CA LEU A 487 -56.18 42.63 -15.41
C LEU A 487 -56.36 44.01 -14.75
N LYS A 488 -55.28 44.78 -14.58
CA LYS A 488 -55.34 46.17 -14.07
C LYS A 488 -56.11 47.09 -15.02
N SER A 489 -55.87 46.95 -16.33
CA SER A 489 -56.61 47.67 -17.37
C SER A 489 -58.10 47.29 -17.34
N ALA A 490 -58.40 45.99 -17.35
CA ALA A 490 -59.77 45.47 -17.31
C ALA A 490 -60.53 45.91 -16.04
N LYS A 491 -59.87 45.91 -14.87
CA LYS A 491 -60.45 46.45 -13.62
C LYS A 491 -60.81 47.92 -13.76
N THR A 492 -59.94 48.72 -14.36
CA THR A 492 -60.16 50.16 -14.55
C THR A 492 -61.32 50.41 -15.51
N GLU A 493 -61.35 49.70 -16.63
CA GLU A 493 -62.44 49.79 -17.61
C GLU A 493 -63.76 49.27 -17.03
N TRP A 494 -63.74 48.24 -16.18
CA TRP A 494 -64.93 47.76 -15.47
C TRP A 494 -65.50 48.83 -14.53
N LYS A 495 -64.63 49.53 -13.78
CA LYS A 495 -65.04 50.66 -12.94
C LYS A 495 -65.64 51.81 -13.75
N LYS A 496 -65.06 52.13 -14.92
CA LYS A 496 -65.63 53.14 -15.84
C LYS A 496 -66.99 52.70 -16.38
N TYR A 497 -67.12 51.44 -16.80
CA TYR A 497 -68.39 50.86 -17.24
C TYR A 497 -69.46 50.95 -16.15
N ARG A 498 -69.12 50.58 -14.91
CA ARG A 498 -70.00 50.68 -13.73
C ARG A 498 -70.40 52.13 -13.40
N ALA A 499 -69.48 53.08 -13.51
CA ALA A 499 -69.74 54.49 -13.24
C ALA A 499 -70.61 55.16 -14.32
N GLY A 500 -70.49 54.71 -15.57
CA GLY A 500 -71.29 55.19 -16.71
C GLY A 500 -72.61 54.43 -16.93
N GLU A 501 -72.92 53.42 -16.10
CA GLU A 501 -74.12 52.62 -16.22
C GLU A 501 -75.38 53.48 -15.96
N SER A 502 -76.29 53.56 -16.93
CA SER A 502 -77.53 54.32 -16.77
C SER A 502 -78.38 53.75 -15.62
N LEU A 503 -78.92 54.63 -14.78
CA LEU A 503 -79.77 54.29 -13.63
C LEU A 503 -80.94 53.37 -14.01
N ILE A 504 -81.40 53.42 -15.27
CA ILE A 504 -82.46 52.55 -15.81
C ILE A 504 -82.09 51.06 -15.70
N TYR A 505 -80.83 50.70 -15.97
CA TYR A 505 -80.39 49.30 -15.90
C TYR A 505 -80.21 48.82 -14.46
N SER A 506 -79.89 49.72 -13.53
CA SER A 506 -79.78 49.41 -12.10
C SER A 506 -81.16 49.28 -11.43
N LEU A 507 -82.09 50.20 -11.70
CA LEU A 507 -83.40 50.31 -11.03
C LEU A 507 -84.48 49.39 -11.64
N PHE A 508 -84.40 49.06 -12.93
CA PHE A 508 -85.40 48.23 -13.63
C PHE A 508 -84.88 46.82 -14.00
N SER A 509 -83.84 46.34 -13.32
CA SER A 509 -83.25 45.00 -13.53
C SER A 509 -84.20 43.82 -13.24
N TRP A 510 -85.36 44.09 -12.63
CA TRP A 510 -86.44 43.12 -12.39
C TRP A 510 -87.25 42.78 -13.67
N LEU A 511 -87.19 43.62 -14.71
CA LEU A 511 -87.80 43.35 -16.02
C LEU A 511 -86.90 42.41 -16.85
N PRO A 512 -87.39 41.26 -17.34
CA PRO A 512 -86.56 40.26 -18.05
C PRO A 512 -85.78 40.83 -19.23
N ALA A 513 -86.39 41.68 -20.05
CA ALA A 513 -85.75 42.29 -21.23
C ALA A 513 -84.58 43.23 -20.86
N VAL A 514 -84.71 43.97 -19.75
CA VAL A 514 -83.66 44.88 -19.25
C VAL A 514 -82.51 44.07 -18.65
N ARG A 515 -82.83 43.00 -17.90
CA ARG A 515 -81.85 42.06 -17.33
C ARG A 515 -81.03 41.36 -18.40
N SER A 516 -81.70 40.81 -19.43
CA SER A 516 -81.01 40.14 -20.54
C SER A 516 -80.10 41.10 -21.30
N LYS A 517 -80.56 42.32 -21.59
CA LYS A 517 -79.73 43.34 -22.27
C LYS A 517 -78.51 43.75 -21.44
N ARG A 518 -78.67 43.94 -20.14
CA ARG A 518 -77.57 44.22 -19.19
C ARG A 518 -76.56 43.07 -19.15
N GLN A 519 -77.04 41.82 -19.10
CA GLN A 519 -76.18 40.63 -19.13
C GLN A 519 -75.38 40.52 -20.43
N TYR A 520 -75.99 40.79 -21.60
CA TYR A 520 -75.25 40.80 -22.87
C TYR A 520 -74.18 41.89 -22.93
N GLN A 521 -74.44 43.09 -22.38
CA GLN A 521 -73.43 44.15 -22.32
C GLN A 521 -72.24 43.77 -21.43
N ILE A 522 -72.50 43.11 -20.30
CA ILE A 522 -71.45 42.59 -19.42
C ILE A 522 -70.67 41.48 -20.12
N GLN A 523 -71.32 40.54 -20.79
CA GLN A 523 -70.65 39.48 -21.54
C GLN A 523 -69.77 40.03 -22.66
N LEU A 524 -70.25 41.00 -23.44
CA LEU A 524 -69.46 41.67 -24.48
C LEU A 524 -68.22 42.37 -23.91
N PHE A 525 -68.37 43.06 -22.77
CA PHE A 525 -67.24 43.67 -22.07
C PHE A 525 -66.21 42.63 -21.62
N LEU A 526 -66.69 41.55 -20.99
CA LEU A 526 -65.85 40.49 -20.47
C LEU A 526 -65.10 39.73 -21.59
N GLU A 527 -65.76 39.49 -22.72
CA GLU A 527 -65.15 38.87 -23.89
C GLU A 527 -64.08 39.77 -24.53
N ASP A 528 -64.36 41.07 -24.70
CA ASP A 528 -63.42 42.04 -25.27
C ASP A 528 -62.17 42.26 -24.41
N LYS A 529 -62.34 42.38 -23.08
CA LYS A 529 -61.23 42.75 -22.17
C LYS A 529 -60.53 41.58 -21.50
N LEU A 530 -61.23 40.46 -21.31
CA LEU A 530 -60.73 39.32 -20.52
C LEU A 530 -60.86 37.98 -21.24
N GLY A 531 -61.42 37.91 -22.45
CA GLY A 531 -61.89 36.67 -23.09
C GLY A 531 -60.99 35.44 -22.93
N ALA A 532 -59.70 35.55 -23.25
CA ALA A 532 -58.76 34.44 -23.10
C ALA A 532 -58.43 34.05 -21.65
N LEU A 533 -58.53 34.99 -20.69
CA LEU A 533 -58.26 34.77 -19.27
C LEU A 533 -59.42 34.16 -18.49
N ILE A 534 -60.64 34.31 -18.98
CA ILE A 534 -61.88 33.83 -18.32
C ILE A 534 -62.58 32.72 -19.10
N ALA A 535 -61.94 32.18 -20.15
CA ALA A 535 -62.50 31.12 -20.99
C ALA A 535 -62.98 29.95 -20.12
N GLY A 536 -64.30 29.71 -20.11
CA GLY A 536 -64.96 28.67 -19.29
C GLY A 536 -65.64 29.17 -18.00
N ASN A 537 -65.49 30.43 -17.61
CA ASN A 537 -66.15 31.01 -16.44
C ASN A 537 -67.43 31.78 -16.81
N GLN A 538 -68.57 31.42 -16.20
CA GLN A 538 -69.84 32.14 -16.38
C GLN A 538 -69.97 33.31 -15.39
N TRP A 539 -69.17 34.36 -15.59
CA TRP A 539 -69.31 35.58 -14.80
C TRP A 539 -70.50 36.40 -15.32
N SER A 540 -71.57 36.45 -14.53
CA SER A 540 -72.83 37.12 -14.94
C SER A 540 -73.39 38.06 -13.88
N ASP A 541 -72.87 38.01 -12.65
CA ASP A 541 -73.29 38.87 -11.55
C ASP A 541 -72.36 40.09 -11.42
N PRO A 542 -72.86 41.32 -11.69
CA PRO A 542 -72.09 42.56 -11.58
C PRO A 542 -71.46 42.78 -10.22
N GLU A 543 -72.07 42.30 -9.14
CA GLU A 543 -71.57 42.49 -7.77
C GLU A 543 -70.35 41.60 -7.47
N THR A 544 -70.17 40.50 -8.22
CA THR A 544 -69.06 39.57 -8.03
C THR A 544 -67.93 39.76 -9.03
N ILE A 545 -68.17 40.41 -10.19
CA ILE A 545 -67.16 40.59 -11.24
C ILE A 545 -65.94 41.37 -10.75
N GLU A 546 -66.12 42.46 -10.01
CA GLU A 546 -64.98 43.20 -9.45
C GLU A 546 -64.15 42.33 -8.50
N ARG A 547 -64.81 41.57 -7.62
CA ARG A 547 -64.16 40.63 -6.70
C ARG A 547 -63.44 39.50 -7.45
N ASN A 548 -63.99 39.02 -8.56
CA ASN A 548 -63.39 37.96 -9.36
C ASN A 548 -62.15 38.46 -10.13
N ILE A 549 -62.21 39.68 -10.70
CA ILE A 549 -61.04 40.34 -11.29
C ILE A 549 -59.95 40.55 -10.22
N ASP A 550 -60.33 40.97 -9.01
CA ASP A 550 -59.40 41.12 -7.89
C ASP A 550 -58.80 39.80 -7.43
N GLY A 551 -59.57 38.72 -7.44
CA GLY A 551 -59.07 37.36 -7.19
C GLY A 551 -58.01 36.94 -8.20
N LEU A 552 -58.28 37.12 -9.51
CA LEU A 552 -57.32 36.82 -10.57
C LEU A 552 -56.08 37.72 -10.50
N LEU A 553 -56.26 39.01 -10.21
CA LEU A 553 -55.17 39.97 -10.09
C LEU A 553 -54.26 39.61 -8.91
N ASN A 554 -54.83 39.34 -7.73
CA ASN A 554 -54.08 38.93 -6.56
C ASN A 554 -53.32 37.62 -6.79
N SER A 555 -53.95 36.63 -7.45
CA SER A 555 -53.27 35.40 -7.85
C SER A 555 -52.12 35.68 -8.80
N ALA A 556 -52.34 36.57 -9.78
CA ALA A 556 -51.36 36.86 -10.79
C ALA A 556 -50.15 37.62 -10.24
N GLU A 557 -50.37 38.58 -9.33
CA GLU A 557 -49.33 39.32 -8.62
C GLU A 557 -48.54 38.42 -7.65
N ARG A 558 -49.18 37.43 -7.01
CA ARG A 558 -48.49 36.41 -6.19
C ARG A 558 -47.55 35.55 -7.02
N GLU A 559 -48.02 35.04 -8.16
CA GLU A 559 -47.18 34.27 -9.10
C GLU A 559 -46.03 35.12 -9.65
N GLN A 560 -46.29 36.38 -10.02
CA GLN A 560 -45.26 37.33 -10.45
C GLN A 560 -44.18 37.51 -9.37
N THR A 561 -44.60 37.69 -8.11
CA THR A 561 -43.68 37.81 -6.96
C THR A 561 -42.86 36.54 -6.77
N THR A 562 -43.48 35.37 -6.93
CA THR A 562 -42.83 34.07 -6.81
C THR A 562 -41.75 33.90 -7.88
N TYR A 563 -42.04 34.20 -9.14
CA TYR A 563 -41.05 34.13 -10.22
C TYR A 563 -39.89 35.09 -10.00
N ARG A 564 -40.14 36.32 -9.54
CA ARG A 564 -39.07 37.27 -9.19
C ARG A 564 -38.16 36.73 -8.09
N GLN A 565 -38.73 36.20 -7.01
CA GLN A 565 -37.96 35.58 -5.93
C GLN A 565 -37.11 34.40 -6.41
N GLN A 566 -37.64 33.57 -7.32
CA GLN A 566 -36.89 32.46 -7.90
C GLN A 566 -35.74 32.93 -8.80
N ILE A 567 -35.95 33.97 -9.60
CA ILE A 567 -34.91 34.60 -10.43
C ILE A 567 -33.81 35.20 -9.55
N ASP A 568 -34.19 35.96 -8.51
CA ASP A 568 -33.24 36.58 -7.58
C ASP A 568 -32.38 35.52 -6.87
N SER A 569 -33.01 34.44 -6.39
CA SER A 569 -32.30 33.31 -5.77
C SER A 569 -31.35 32.60 -6.75
N ALA A 570 -31.74 32.46 -8.02
CA ALA A 570 -30.90 31.86 -9.05
C ALA A 570 -29.71 32.76 -9.43
N HIS A 571 -29.92 34.08 -9.56
CA HIS A 571 -28.82 35.03 -9.76
C HIS A 571 -27.86 35.08 -8.57
N GLU A 572 -28.38 35.01 -7.35
CA GLU A 572 -27.55 35.01 -6.14
C GLU A 572 -26.62 33.79 -6.11
N ILE A 573 -27.10 32.59 -6.45
CA ILE A 573 -26.24 31.40 -6.47
C ILE A 573 -25.19 31.47 -7.58
N VAL A 574 -25.52 32.02 -8.74
CA VAL A 574 -24.58 32.20 -9.86
C VAL A 574 -23.48 33.16 -9.46
N LEU A 575 -23.83 34.29 -8.82
CA LEU A 575 -22.85 35.25 -8.32
C LEU A 575 -21.94 34.63 -7.25
N LYS A 576 -22.51 33.86 -6.31
CA LYS A 576 -21.74 33.11 -5.30
C LYS A 576 -20.78 32.12 -5.94
N GLU A 577 -21.20 31.43 -6.99
CA GLU A 577 -20.32 30.50 -7.70
C GLU A 577 -19.16 31.24 -8.38
N GLN A 578 -19.44 32.35 -9.07
CA GLN A 578 -18.41 33.16 -9.72
C GLN A 578 -17.39 33.69 -8.71
N GLN A 579 -17.84 34.18 -7.56
CA GLN A 579 -16.96 34.63 -6.47
C GLN A 579 -16.10 33.48 -5.93
N ALA A 580 -16.70 32.30 -5.69
CA ALA A 580 -15.97 31.13 -5.21
C ALA A 580 -14.93 30.62 -6.23
N VAL A 581 -15.24 30.67 -7.53
CA VAL A 581 -14.28 30.34 -8.60
C VAL A 581 -13.12 31.32 -8.63
N GLN A 582 -13.39 32.63 -8.54
CA GLN A 582 -12.35 33.66 -8.53
C GLN A 582 -11.41 33.51 -7.34
N GLU A 583 -11.96 33.28 -6.14
CA GLU A 583 -11.16 33.10 -4.93
C GLU A 583 -10.31 31.82 -5.02
N TRP A 584 -10.87 30.74 -5.58
CA TRP A 584 -10.11 29.50 -5.80
C TRP A 584 -8.98 29.67 -6.83
N GLN A 585 -9.22 30.40 -7.92
CA GLN A 585 -8.21 30.65 -8.98
C GLN A 585 -7.09 31.61 -8.56
N ARG A 586 -7.32 32.42 -7.52
CA ARG A 586 -6.35 33.40 -7.02
C ARG A 586 -5.23 32.76 -6.18
N LEU A 587 -5.53 31.63 -5.54
CA LEU A 587 -4.61 30.88 -4.69
C LEU A 587 -3.70 29.97 -5.52
#